data_AF-A0A960JIR1-F1
#
_entry.id   AF-A0A960JIR1-F1
#
_cell.length_a   1.000
_cell.length_b   1.000
_cell.length_c   1.000
_cell.angle_alpha   90.00
_cell.angle_beta   90.00
_cell.angle_gamma   90.00
#
_symmetry.space_group_name_H-M   'P 1'
#
loop_
_entity.id
_entity.type
_entity.pdbx_description
1 polymer ?
#
loop_
_entity_poly.entity_id
_entity_poly.type
_entity_poly.pdbx_seq_one_letter_code
_entity_poly.pdbx_strand_id
1 'polypeptide(L)'
;MKTTPNVSTLIYDVGMNTGQDTDYYLKRGFNVVAFEADPNNVGFCRQRFADEIENGRLKIVEGAITENRTSGGFPEKVKFYQNMDHPLWGSTSEDFAARNEVLGTTNNVIEVDAVDFRECLEEYGIPYYLKADIVGDEILCLRALREFQNKPEYISIRSEKVIFKKLKKEFKLLEELGYDRFKAVQQDVTDWHINFQDLPGVSIDYIFEEGASGPFGEDSPGDWKKKDDVINEYRRIFKFYWLFGDYSYLIQTEKGKEFIAQLERFARRPLPGWYDTHAKHSSALD
;
A
#
# COMPACT_ATOMS: atom_id res chain seq x y z
N MET A 1 9.66 -18.80 15.64
CA MET A 1 8.54 -18.16 14.92
C MET A 1 7.26 -18.42 15.70
N LYS A 2 6.43 -17.38 15.89
CA LYS A 2 5.13 -17.44 16.56
C LYS A 2 4.10 -18.15 15.68
N THR A 3 3.20 -18.89 16.32
CA THR A 3 2.08 -19.56 15.67
C THR A 3 0.83 -18.70 15.87
N THR A 4 0.44 -18.01 14.80
CA THR A 4 -0.75 -17.15 14.75
C THR A 4 -1.65 -17.68 13.63
N PRO A 5 -2.96 -17.83 13.83
CA PRO A 5 -3.84 -18.40 12.81
C PRO A 5 -3.89 -17.53 11.55
N ASN A 6 -3.97 -18.18 10.38
CA ASN A 6 -4.40 -17.53 9.14
C ASN A 6 -5.91 -17.34 9.19
N VAL A 7 -6.37 -16.12 8.92
CA VAL A 7 -7.80 -15.79 8.87
C VAL A 7 -8.17 -15.51 7.42
N SER A 8 -8.77 -16.50 6.75
CA SER A 8 -9.07 -16.43 5.31
C SER A 8 -10.05 -15.31 4.92
N THR A 9 -10.80 -14.79 5.88
CA THR A 9 -11.78 -13.71 5.70
C THR A 9 -11.26 -12.34 6.14
N LEU A 10 -9.97 -12.21 6.45
CA LEU A 10 -9.37 -10.99 6.98
C LEU A 10 -8.44 -10.31 5.96
N ILE A 11 -8.62 -9.01 5.78
CA ILE A 11 -7.73 -8.15 5.00
C ILE A 11 -7.11 -7.10 5.91
N TYR A 12 -5.82 -6.83 5.69
CA TYR A 12 -5.15 -5.66 6.27
C TYR A 12 -5.00 -4.58 5.20
N ASP A 13 -5.57 -3.41 5.49
CA ASP A 13 -5.42 -2.19 4.68
C ASP A 13 -4.47 -1.23 5.43
N VAL A 14 -3.17 -1.35 5.18
CA VAL A 14 -2.15 -0.50 5.81
C VAL A 14 -1.97 0.76 4.96
N GLY A 15 -2.30 1.91 5.54
CA GLY A 15 -2.43 3.18 4.83
C GLY A 15 -3.83 3.33 4.23
N MET A 16 -4.85 3.30 5.10
CA MET A 16 -6.28 3.31 4.74
C MET A 16 -6.69 4.60 4.00
N ASN A 17 -6.05 5.73 4.32
CA ASN A 17 -6.44 7.06 3.88
C ASN A 17 -7.93 7.31 4.12
N THR A 18 -8.68 7.78 3.12
CA THR A 18 -10.13 8.03 3.19
C THR A 18 -10.98 6.79 2.91
N GLY A 19 -10.37 5.60 2.96
CA GLY A 19 -11.05 4.32 2.95
C GLY A 19 -11.43 3.77 1.58
N GLN A 20 -10.80 4.24 0.50
CA GLN A 20 -11.10 3.79 -0.86
C GLN A 20 -10.96 2.26 -1.02
N ASP A 21 -9.83 1.71 -0.56
CA ASP A 21 -9.57 0.28 -0.63
C ASP A 21 -10.39 -0.51 0.40
N THR A 22 -10.50 0.03 1.63
CA THR A 22 -11.32 -0.57 2.70
C THR A 22 -12.79 -0.77 2.29
N ASP A 23 -13.41 0.21 1.62
CA ASP A 23 -14.79 0.11 1.13
C ASP A 23 -14.96 -1.06 0.15
N TYR A 24 -14.02 -1.21 -0.79
CA TYR A 24 -13.99 -2.34 -1.71
C TYR A 24 -13.86 -3.69 -0.97
N TYR A 25 -12.93 -3.80 -0.03
CA TYR A 25 -12.71 -5.03 0.74
C TYR A 25 -13.94 -5.44 1.57
N LEU A 26 -14.62 -4.46 2.18
CA LEU A 26 -15.84 -4.69 2.95
C LEU A 26 -16.98 -5.20 2.05
N LYS A 27 -17.19 -4.56 0.89
CA LYS A 27 -18.16 -5.00 -0.13
C LYS A 27 -17.84 -6.35 -0.74
N ARG A 28 -16.56 -6.74 -0.78
CA ARG A 28 -16.11 -8.09 -1.15
C ARG A 28 -16.40 -9.16 -0.11
N GLY A 29 -16.98 -8.79 1.04
CA GLY A 29 -17.37 -9.73 2.09
C GLY A 29 -16.29 -10.00 3.14
N PHE A 30 -15.15 -9.28 3.10
CA PHE A 30 -14.07 -9.45 4.07
C PHE A 30 -14.29 -8.63 5.34
N ASN A 31 -13.68 -9.10 6.44
CA ASN A 31 -13.40 -8.28 7.60
C ASN A 31 -12.08 -7.53 7.35
N VAL A 32 -11.99 -6.29 7.82
CA VAL A 32 -10.83 -5.44 7.57
C VAL A 32 -10.24 -4.92 8.88
N VAL A 33 -8.93 -5.02 9.02
CA VAL A 33 -8.16 -4.22 9.99
C VAL A 33 -7.40 -3.18 9.18
N ALA A 34 -7.81 -1.93 9.32
CA ALA A 34 -7.26 -0.81 8.57
C ALA A 34 -6.34 0.02 9.46
N PHE A 35 -5.21 0.49 8.93
CA PHE A 35 -4.22 1.27 9.67
C PHE A 35 -4.10 2.65 9.06
N GLU A 36 -4.22 3.69 9.88
CA GLU A 36 -4.13 5.07 9.44
C GLU A 36 -3.48 5.96 10.48
N ALA A 37 -2.50 6.74 10.05
CA ALA A 37 -1.74 7.64 10.91
C ALA A 37 -2.38 9.03 11.03
N ASP A 38 -3.07 9.50 9.98
CA ASP A 38 -3.70 10.82 9.98
C ASP A 38 -5.03 10.80 10.77
N PRO A 39 -5.11 11.53 11.90
CA PRO A 39 -6.33 11.54 12.73
C PRO A 39 -7.55 12.14 12.01
N ASN A 40 -7.35 13.00 11.00
CA ASN A 40 -8.46 13.53 10.20
C ASN A 40 -9.07 12.43 9.33
N ASN A 41 -8.22 11.61 8.70
CA ASN A 41 -8.66 10.46 7.90
C ASN A 41 -9.33 9.40 8.79
N VAL A 42 -8.76 9.12 9.97
CA VAL A 42 -9.40 8.23 10.96
C VAL A 42 -10.79 8.75 11.34
N GLY A 43 -10.91 10.04 11.67
CA GLY A 43 -12.18 10.68 12.02
C GLY A 43 -13.22 10.57 10.90
N PHE A 44 -12.79 10.81 9.66
CA PHE A 44 -13.63 10.66 8.47
C PHE A 44 -14.09 9.20 8.28
N CYS A 45 -13.17 8.23 8.34
CA CYS A 45 -13.46 6.82 8.13
C CYS A 45 -14.33 6.23 9.26
N ARG A 46 -14.18 6.69 10.51
CA ARG A 46 -15.08 6.32 11.62
C ARG A 46 -16.53 6.73 11.36
N GLN A 47 -16.75 7.84 10.66
CA GLN A 47 -18.10 8.27 10.26
C GLN A 47 -18.58 7.53 9.01
N ARG A 48 -17.70 7.39 8.00
CA ARG A 48 -18.01 6.72 6.73
C ARG A 48 -18.42 5.25 6.93
N PHE A 49 -17.74 4.54 7.82
CA PHE A 49 -17.91 3.10 8.06
C PHE A 49 -18.49 2.78 9.43
N ALA A 50 -19.37 3.66 9.96
CA ALA A 50 -19.92 3.51 11.30
C ALA A 50 -20.63 2.16 11.48
N ASP A 51 -21.41 1.73 10.48
CA ASP A 51 -22.17 0.47 10.51
C ASP A 51 -21.23 -0.75 10.47
N GLU A 52 -20.18 -0.73 9.65
CA GLU A 52 -19.21 -1.83 9.58
C GLU A 52 -18.35 -1.92 10.83
N ILE A 53 -18.06 -0.79 11.48
CA ILE A 53 -17.37 -0.76 12.78
C ILE A 53 -18.29 -1.33 13.87
N GLU A 54 -19.55 -0.88 13.95
CA GLU A 54 -20.51 -1.35 14.95
C GLU A 54 -20.75 -2.86 14.83
N ASN A 55 -20.81 -3.37 13.60
CA ASN A 55 -21.00 -4.80 13.32
C ASN A 55 -19.70 -5.63 13.39
N GLY A 56 -18.56 -5.02 13.75
CA GLY A 56 -17.27 -5.70 13.90
C GLY A 56 -16.62 -6.17 12.59
N ARG A 57 -17.07 -5.65 11.44
CA ARG A 57 -16.53 -5.92 10.10
C ARG A 57 -15.29 -5.07 9.80
N LEU A 58 -15.16 -3.90 10.42
CA LEU A 58 -14.00 -3.01 10.29
C LEU A 58 -13.43 -2.66 11.67
N LYS A 59 -12.12 -2.79 11.83
CA LYS A 59 -11.36 -2.18 12.93
C LYS A 59 -10.33 -1.20 12.38
N ILE A 60 -10.34 0.03 12.91
CA ILE A 60 -9.36 1.06 12.55
C ILE A 60 -8.32 1.15 13.67
N VAL A 61 -7.06 0.87 13.34
CA VAL A 61 -5.88 1.10 14.17
C VAL A 61 -5.33 2.48 13.84
N GLU A 62 -5.58 3.42 14.75
CA GLU A 62 -5.10 4.81 14.65
C GLU A 62 -3.64 4.89 15.12
N GLY A 63 -2.78 5.45 14.28
CA GLY A 63 -1.36 5.62 14.56
C GLY A 63 -0.47 5.17 13.40
N ALA A 64 0.84 5.43 13.54
CA ALA A 64 1.81 5.11 12.51
C ALA A 64 2.61 3.86 12.85
N ILE A 65 2.68 2.94 11.89
CA ILE A 65 3.52 1.75 12.01
C ILE A 65 4.98 2.16 12.11
N THR A 66 5.64 1.68 13.15
CA THR A 66 7.06 1.92 13.36
C THR A 66 7.74 0.67 13.89
N GLU A 67 9.06 0.74 14.03
CA GLU A 67 9.83 -0.33 14.65
C GLU A 67 10.59 0.20 15.87
N ASN A 68 11.04 -0.72 16.72
CA ASN A 68 11.92 -0.39 17.83
C ASN A 68 13.30 0.05 17.28
N ARG A 69 13.48 1.38 17.10
CA ARG A 69 14.67 1.95 16.46
C ARG A 69 15.78 2.34 17.46
N THR A 70 15.58 2.21 18.77
CA THR A 70 16.58 2.64 19.76
C THR A 70 16.73 1.67 20.93
N SER A 71 17.85 1.76 21.65
CA SER A 71 18.11 1.02 22.89
C SER A 71 17.09 1.30 24.02
N GLY A 72 16.16 2.24 23.82
CA GLY A 72 15.15 2.67 24.78
C GLY A 72 13.80 1.95 24.70
N GLY A 73 13.61 1.01 23.77
CA GLY A 73 12.35 0.27 23.61
C GLY A 73 11.45 0.84 22.51
N PHE A 74 10.24 0.26 22.40
CA PHE A 74 9.24 0.70 21.43
C PHE A 74 8.71 2.09 21.82
N PRO A 75 8.70 3.08 20.91
CA PRO A 75 8.27 4.43 21.24
C PRO A 75 6.75 4.47 21.51
N GLU A 76 6.29 5.43 22.32
CA GLU A 76 4.86 5.69 22.51
C GLU A 76 4.27 6.48 21.33
N LYS A 77 5.03 7.45 20.82
CA LYS A 77 4.64 8.32 19.70
C LYS A 77 5.76 8.47 18.68
N VAL A 78 5.38 8.77 17.44
CA VAL A 78 6.30 9.09 16.35
C VAL A 78 5.84 10.33 15.59
N LYS A 79 6.80 10.97 14.91
CA LYS A 79 6.49 12.08 14.00
C LYS A 79 5.83 11.54 12.74
N PHE A 80 4.78 12.22 12.32
CA PHE A 80 4.11 12.00 11.04
C PHE A 80 4.05 13.33 10.29
N TYR A 81 4.40 13.28 9.00
CA TYR A 81 4.42 14.43 8.11
C TYR A 81 3.15 14.39 7.25
N GLN A 82 2.15 15.16 7.65
CA GLN A 82 0.91 15.33 6.89
C GLN A 82 1.18 16.25 5.71
N ASN A 83 0.99 15.76 4.49
CA ASN A 83 1.10 16.62 3.32
C ASN A 83 -0.20 17.42 3.14
N MET A 84 -0.08 18.75 3.12
CA MET A 84 -1.24 19.65 3.11
C MET A 84 -1.86 19.83 1.73
N ASP A 85 -1.10 19.51 0.67
CA ASP A 85 -1.51 19.71 -0.72
C ASP A 85 -1.97 18.40 -1.38
N HIS A 86 -1.41 17.27 -0.96
CA HIS A 86 -1.71 15.93 -1.45
C HIS A 86 -1.90 14.95 -0.27
N PRO A 87 -3.14 14.76 0.23
CA PRO A 87 -3.40 13.94 1.42
C PRO A 87 -2.86 12.49 1.36
N LEU A 88 -2.76 11.93 0.15
CA LEU A 88 -2.19 10.59 -0.11
C LEU A 88 -0.67 10.48 0.13
N TRP A 89 0.02 11.59 0.41
CA TRP A 89 1.48 11.65 0.51
C TRP A 89 1.99 11.76 1.94
N GLY A 90 1.10 11.59 2.93
CA GLY A 90 1.48 11.51 4.34
C GLY A 90 2.47 10.37 4.59
N SER A 91 3.49 10.60 5.42
CA SER A 91 4.54 9.60 5.69
C SER A 91 5.20 9.81 7.04
N THR A 92 5.76 8.74 7.61
CA THR A 92 6.72 8.81 8.72
C THR A 92 8.16 9.06 8.25
N SER A 93 8.41 9.04 6.94
CA SER A 93 9.73 9.20 6.35
C SER A 93 10.08 10.67 6.12
N GLU A 94 11.08 11.16 6.86
CA GLU A 94 11.62 12.52 6.70
C GLU A 94 12.18 12.75 5.28
N ASP A 95 12.78 11.73 4.65
CA ASP A 95 13.27 11.80 3.27
C ASP A 95 12.13 12.05 2.27
N PHE A 96 10.97 11.40 2.47
CA PHE A 96 9.79 11.61 1.62
C PHE A 96 9.15 12.98 1.89
N ALA A 97 9.07 13.42 3.15
CA ALA A 97 8.58 14.75 3.48
C ALA A 97 9.43 15.84 2.81
N ALA A 98 10.77 15.74 2.90
CA ALA A 98 11.70 16.66 2.25
C ALA A 98 11.60 16.60 0.72
N ARG A 99 11.44 15.41 0.12
CA ARG A 99 11.16 15.27 -1.31
C ARG A 99 9.89 16.02 -1.70
N ASN A 100 8.81 15.87 -0.94
CA ASN A 100 7.52 16.50 -1.25
C ASN A 100 7.63 18.03 -1.21
N GLU A 101 8.43 18.59 -0.29
CA GLU A 101 8.71 20.03 -0.24
C GLU A 101 9.50 20.53 -1.46
N VAL A 102 10.48 19.75 -1.92
CA VAL A 102 11.20 20.05 -3.17
C VAL A 102 10.26 20.01 -4.38
N LEU A 103 9.22 19.19 -4.35
CA LEU A 103 8.17 19.13 -5.37
C LEU A 103 7.12 20.25 -5.24
N GLY A 104 7.26 21.15 -4.26
CA GLY A 104 6.45 22.36 -4.13
C GLY A 104 5.25 22.23 -3.18
N THR A 105 5.18 21.16 -2.39
CA THR A 105 4.13 20.96 -1.37
C THR A 105 4.61 21.39 0.01
N THR A 106 3.70 21.39 0.98
CA THR A 106 4.00 21.70 2.38
C THR A 106 3.59 20.56 3.29
N ASN A 107 4.36 20.35 4.36
CA ASN A 107 4.04 19.36 5.39
C ASN A 107 3.68 20.04 6.71
N ASN A 108 2.64 19.55 7.37
CA ASN A 108 2.39 19.77 8.78
C ASN A 108 2.96 18.58 9.58
N VAL A 109 3.78 18.84 10.60
CA VAL A 109 4.38 17.78 11.41
C VAL A 109 3.54 17.61 12.68
N ILE A 110 3.02 16.40 12.87
CA ILE A 110 2.26 16.02 14.06
C ILE A 110 2.91 14.82 14.76
N GLU A 111 2.55 14.61 16.02
CA GLU A 111 2.90 13.38 16.75
C GLU A 111 1.67 12.48 16.83
N VAL A 112 1.84 11.23 16.41
CA VAL A 112 0.80 10.20 16.40
C VAL A 112 1.27 8.99 17.20
N ASP A 113 0.32 8.19 17.67
CA ASP A 113 0.65 6.98 18.41
C ASP A 113 1.46 6.01 17.54
N ALA A 114 2.45 5.38 18.16
CA ALA A 114 3.28 4.37 17.52
C ALA A 114 2.56 3.03 17.51
N VAL A 115 2.52 2.37 16.36
CA VAL A 115 1.85 1.08 16.18
C VAL A 115 2.90 -0.02 15.94
N ASP A 116 2.96 -1.01 16.83
CA ASP A 116 3.76 -2.21 16.60
C ASP A 116 2.96 -3.19 15.74
N PHE A 117 3.26 -3.23 14.44
CA PHE A 117 2.55 -4.08 13.50
C PHE A 117 2.64 -5.57 13.86
N ARG A 118 3.70 -6.00 14.54
CA ARG A 118 3.83 -7.37 15.05
C ARG A 118 2.75 -7.66 16.11
N GLU A 119 2.49 -6.74 17.02
CA GLU A 119 1.45 -6.90 18.04
C GLU A 119 0.06 -6.98 17.39
N CYS A 120 -0.19 -6.21 16.32
CA CYS A 120 -1.44 -6.30 15.57
C CYS A 120 -1.60 -7.66 14.86
N LEU A 121 -0.53 -8.23 14.29
CA LEU A 121 -0.55 -9.59 13.74
C LEU A 121 -0.85 -10.64 14.83
N GLU A 122 -0.33 -10.46 16.04
CA GLU A 122 -0.64 -11.33 17.19
C GLU A 122 -2.09 -11.20 17.66
N GLU A 123 -2.61 -9.98 17.71
CA GLU A 123 -3.96 -9.69 18.22
C GLU A 123 -5.04 -10.15 17.24
N TYR A 124 -4.93 -9.79 15.95
CA TYR A 124 -6.01 -10.00 14.98
C TYR A 124 -5.79 -11.19 14.04
N GLY A 125 -4.59 -11.78 14.02
CA GLY A 125 -4.26 -12.90 13.16
C GLY A 125 -3.43 -12.52 11.94
N ILE A 126 -3.03 -13.52 11.16
CA ILE A 126 -2.40 -13.29 9.85
C ILE A 126 -3.52 -13.14 8.80
N PRO A 127 -3.58 -12.01 8.07
CA PRO A 127 -4.64 -11.77 7.10
C PRO A 127 -4.47 -12.66 5.86
N TYR A 128 -5.57 -12.91 5.14
CA TYR A 128 -5.53 -13.49 3.79
C TYR A 128 -4.76 -12.58 2.81
N TYR A 129 -5.03 -11.28 2.86
CA TYR A 129 -4.38 -10.28 2.03
C TYR A 129 -3.86 -9.11 2.88
N LEU A 130 -2.62 -8.71 2.62
CA LEU A 130 -2.01 -7.52 3.20
C LEU A 130 -1.69 -6.52 2.09
N LYS A 131 -2.36 -5.38 2.11
CA LYS A 131 -1.95 -4.19 1.35
C LYS A 131 -1.17 -3.27 2.27
N ALA A 132 0.02 -2.84 1.84
CA ALA A 132 0.84 -1.85 2.54
C ALA A 132 1.23 -0.70 1.62
N ASP A 133 0.67 0.46 1.93
CA ASP A 133 0.92 1.71 1.22
C ASP A 133 1.05 2.86 2.24
N ILE A 134 2.25 2.99 2.81
CA ILE A 134 2.57 3.99 3.86
C ILE A 134 3.78 4.84 3.47
N VAL A 135 3.97 5.00 2.16
CA VAL A 135 4.91 5.93 1.52
C VAL A 135 6.32 5.80 2.08
N GLY A 136 6.97 4.66 1.84
CA GLY A 136 8.41 4.48 2.05
C GLY A 136 8.81 3.63 3.26
N ASP A 137 7.85 3.18 4.07
CA ASP A 137 8.06 2.34 5.25
C ASP A 137 7.35 0.97 5.13
N GLU A 138 6.91 0.56 3.93
CA GLU A 138 6.22 -0.73 3.67
C GLU A 138 7.04 -1.94 4.13
N ILE A 139 8.37 -1.82 4.07
CA ILE A 139 9.32 -2.85 4.50
C ILE A 139 9.16 -3.22 5.98
N LEU A 140 8.63 -2.33 6.82
CA LEU A 140 8.37 -2.59 8.24
C LEU A 140 7.34 -3.70 8.40
N CYS A 141 6.27 -3.67 7.61
CA CYS A 141 5.22 -4.69 7.61
C CYS A 141 5.78 -6.07 7.21
N LEU A 142 6.62 -6.10 6.15
CA LEU A 142 7.28 -7.34 5.71
C LEU A 142 8.25 -7.89 6.75
N ARG A 143 8.99 -7.03 7.44
CA ARG A 143 9.93 -7.45 8.48
C ARG A 143 9.22 -8.08 9.67
N ALA A 144 8.07 -7.54 10.10
CA ALA A 144 7.27 -8.11 11.17
C ALA A 144 6.82 -9.54 10.85
N LEU A 145 6.44 -9.82 9.58
CA LEU A 145 6.01 -11.16 9.15
C LEU A 145 7.09 -12.25 9.31
N ARG A 146 8.37 -11.90 9.43
CA ARG A 146 9.45 -12.88 9.69
C ARG A 146 9.30 -13.57 11.03
N GLU A 147 8.63 -12.95 11.99
CA GLU A 147 8.45 -13.53 13.33
C GLU A 147 7.39 -14.63 13.35
N PHE A 148 6.52 -14.71 12.34
CA PHE A 148 5.39 -15.62 12.29
C PHE A 148 5.69 -16.82 11.40
N GLN A 149 5.08 -17.98 11.67
CA GLN A 149 5.18 -19.12 10.76
C GLN A 149 4.30 -18.91 9.52
N ASN A 150 3.03 -18.61 9.76
CA ASN A 150 2.07 -18.35 8.70
C ASN A 150 2.33 -16.99 8.02
N LYS A 151 1.82 -16.86 6.79
CA LYS A 151 1.95 -15.68 5.94
C LYS A 151 0.62 -15.40 5.25
N PRO A 152 0.35 -14.13 4.90
CA PRO A 152 -0.70 -13.82 3.94
C PRO A 152 -0.54 -14.62 2.66
N GLU A 153 -1.65 -15.00 2.04
CA GLU A 153 -1.60 -15.64 0.72
C GLU A 153 -1.17 -14.62 -0.33
N TYR A 154 -1.61 -13.37 -0.16
CA TYR A 154 -1.30 -12.28 -1.06
C TYR A 154 -0.77 -11.07 -0.29
N ILE A 155 0.21 -10.41 -0.89
CA ILE A 155 0.71 -9.10 -0.43
C ILE A 155 0.68 -8.14 -1.62
N SER A 156 0.31 -6.88 -1.37
CA SER A 156 0.67 -5.75 -2.22
C SER A 156 1.45 -4.73 -1.42
N ILE A 157 2.59 -4.28 -1.95
CA ILE A 157 3.34 -3.15 -1.37
C ILE A 157 3.60 -2.09 -2.44
N ARG A 158 3.51 -0.82 -2.04
CA ARG A 158 4.07 0.28 -2.84
C ARG A 158 5.58 0.06 -2.97
N SER A 159 6.05 -0.12 -4.21
CA SER A 159 7.45 -0.55 -4.45
C SER A 159 8.43 0.61 -4.47
N GLU A 160 9.68 0.33 -4.09
CA GLU A 160 10.79 1.26 -4.28
C GLU A 160 10.90 1.72 -5.74
N LYS A 161 11.06 3.04 -5.94
CA LYS A 161 11.09 3.66 -7.27
C LYS A 161 12.36 4.45 -7.59
N VAL A 162 13.20 4.74 -6.60
CA VAL A 162 14.39 5.58 -6.71
C VAL A 162 15.65 4.73 -6.83
N ILE A 163 15.82 3.75 -5.94
CA ILE A 163 17.07 2.97 -5.84
C ILE A 163 16.80 1.51 -6.21
N PHE A 164 17.18 1.11 -7.42
CA PHE A 164 16.95 -0.26 -7.91
C PHE A 164 17.57 -1.36 -7.03
N LYS A 165 18.63 -1.05 -6.26
CA LYS A 165 19.19 -1.97 -5.27
C LYS A 165 18.27 -2.19 -4.07
N LYS A 166 17.50 -1.19 -3.65
CA LYS A 166 16.50 -1.31 -2.57
C LYS A 166 15.30 -2.13 -3.05
N LEU A 167 14.81 -1.93 -4.28
CA LEU A 167 13.80 -2.80 -4.91
C LEU A 167 14.23 -4.28 -4.87
N LYS A 168 15.48 -4.59 -5.26
CA LYS A 168 15.98 -5.98 -5.18
C LYS A 168 16.03 -6.53 -3.74
N LYS A 169 16.16 -5.68 -2.72
CA LYS A 169 16.07 -6.11 -1.32
C LYS A 169 14.63 -6.41 -0.92
N GLU A 170 13.63 -5.67 -1.43
CA GLU A 170 12.21 -5.96 -1.24
C GLU A 170 11.87 -7.35 -1.78
N PHE A 171 12.22 -7.63 -3.04
CA PHE A 171 12.04 -8.97 -3.64
C PHE A 171 12.74 -10.06 -2.85
N LYS A 172 13.97 -9.81 -2.38
CA LYS A 172 14.69 -10.78 -1.54
C LYS A 172 13.94 -11.06 -0.23
N LEU A 173 13.41 -10.03 0.41
CA LEU A 173 12.62 -10.19 1.63
C LEU A 173 11.33 -10.97 1.38
N LEU A 174 10.62 -10.69 0.27
CA LEU A 174 9.43 -11.44 -0.11
C LEU A 174 9.77 -12.92 -0.36
N GLU A 175 10.86 -13.25 -1.04
CA GLU A 175 11.28 -14.65 -1.20
C GLU A 175 11.62 -15.33 0.13
N GLU A 176 12.32 -14.64 1.04
CA GLU A 176 12.61 -15.16 2.38
C GLU A 176 11.33 -15.42 3.20
N LEU A 177 10.25 -14.69 2.90
CA LEU A 177 8.93 -14.88 3.49
C LEU A 177 8.11 -15.98 2.79
N GLY A 178 8.61 -16.62 1.72
CA GLY A 178 7.95 -17.75 1.05
C GLY A 178 7.15 -17.39 -0.19
N TYR A 179 7.25 -16.16 -0.70
CA TYR A 179 6.60 -15.73 -1.94
C TYR A 179 7.45 -16.04 -3.16
N ASP A 180 6.86 -16.62 -4.20
CA ASP A 180 7.58 -17.08 -5.41
C ASP A 180 6.91 -16.68 -6.73
N ARG A 181 5.81 -15.93 -6.65
CA ARG A 181 5.05 -15.39 -7.78
C ARG A 181 4.75 -13.92 -7.54
N PHE A 182 4.91 -13.11 -8.58
CA PHE A 182 4.86 -11.65 -8.47
C PHE A 182 4.15 -11.00 -9.66
N LYS A 183 3.62 -9.80 -9.46
CA LYS A 183 3.15 -8.87 -10.50
C LYS A 183 3.69 -7.47 -10.19
N ALA A 184 4.01 -6.69 -11.22
CA ALA A 184 4.22 -5.25 -11.12
C ALA A 184 2.96 -4.56 -11.65
N VAL A 185 2.20 -3.91 -10.76
CA VAL A 185 0.88 -3.34 -11.09
C VAL A 185 0.96 -1.82 -10.93
N GLN A 186 0.55 -1.06 -11.95
CA GLN A 186 0.49 0.39 -11.85
C GLN A 186 -0.76 0.79 -11.06
N GLN A 187 -0.62 1.61 -10.01
CA GLN A 187 -1.70 2.15 -9.17
C GLN A 187 -2.46 3.28 -9.89
N ASP A 188 -2.95 3.00 -11.10
CA ASP A 188 -3.86 3.87 -11.83
C ASP A 188 -5.09 3.07 -12.24
N VAL A 189 -6.03 2.99 -11.30
CA VAL A 189 -7.27 2.22 -11.42
C VAL A 189 -8.49 3.14 -11.42
N THR A 190 -8.30 4.45 -11.62
CA THR A 190 -9.40 5.39 -11.77
C THR A 190 -10.28 4.94 -12.93
N ASP A 191 -11.60 4.88 -12.71
CA ASP A 191 -12.61 4.37 -13.65
C ASP A 191 -12.51 2.87 -13.99
N TRP A 192 -11.65 2.11 -13.30
CA TRP A 192 -11.71 0.66 -13.38
C TRP A 192 -12.95 0.17 -12.65
N HIS A 193 -13.64 -0.77 -13.27
CA HIS A 193 -14.75 -1.47 -12.65
C HIS A 193 -14.48 -2.96 -12.57
N ILE A 194 -14.94 -3.58 -11.49
CA ILE A 194 -14.91 -5.03 -11.31
C ILE A 194 -16.30 -5.52 -10.91
N ASN A 195 -16.70 -6.61 -11.55
CA ASN A 195 -17.95 -7.28 -11.26
C ASN A 195 -17.68 -8.49 -10.37
N PHE A 196 -18.33 -8.55 -9.21
CA PHE A 196 -18.25 -9.70 -8.31
C PHE A 196 -19.59 -9.99 -7.65
N GLN A 197 -19.73 -11.18 -7.08
CA GLN A 197 -20.93 -11.58 -6.34
C GLN A 197 -20.68 -11.44 -4.83
N ASP A 198 -21.54 -10.68 -4.15
CA ASP A 198 -21.49 -10.51 -2.69
C ASP A 198 -22.30 -11.61 -1.98
N LEU A 199 -23.54 -11.83 -2.43
CA LEU A 199 -24.41 -12.93 -2.02
C LEU A 199 -24.87 -13.71 -3.26
N PRO A 200 -25.33 -14.98 -3.11
CA PRO A 200 -25.86 -15.74 -4.24
C PRO A 200 -26.95 -14.95 -4.99
N GLY A 201 -26.62 -14.49 -6.21
CA GLY A 201 -27.53 -13.72 -7.07
C GLY A 201 -27.44 -12.19 -6.99
N VAL A 202 -26.59 -11.61 -6.13
CA VAL A 202 -26.34 -10.16 -6.08
C VAL A 202 -25.00 -9.86 -6.75
N SER A 203 -25.05 -9.29 -7.96
CA SER A 203 -23.86 -8.80 -8.67
C SER A 203 -23.60 -7.35 -8.29
N ILE A 204 -22.39 -7.05 -7.86
CA ILE A 204 -21.91 -5.69 -7.60
C ILE A 204 -20.97 -5.30 -8.74
N ASP A 205 -21.27 -4.20 -9.41
CA ASP A 205 -20.36 -3.51 -10.32
C ASP A 205 -19.66 -2.41 -9.52
N TYR A 206 -18.45 -2.69 -9.06
CA TYR A 206 -17.69 -1.80 -8.19
C TYR A 206 -16.76 -0.93 -9.01
N ILE A 207 -16.85 0.39 -8.84
CA ILE A 207 -15.99 1.38 -9.50
C ILE A 207 -14.98 1.90 -8.47
N PHE A 208 -13.69 1.81 -8.79
CA PHE A 208 -12.64 2.28 -7.89
C PHE A 208 -12.57 3.81 -7.85
N GLU A 209 -12.55 4.36 -6.63
CA GLU A 209 -12.34 5.78 -6.36
C GLU A 209 -10.88 6.18 -6.65
N GLU A 210 -10.66 7.47 -6.92
CA GLU A 210 -9.31 8.03 -7.04
C GLU A 210 -8.51 7.78 -5.74
N GLY A 211 -7.29 7.28 -5.90
CA GLY A 211 -6.42 6.91 -4.78
C GLY A 211 -6.59 5.47 -4.28
N ALA A 212 -7.49 4.67 -4.86
CA ALA A 212 -7.52 3.24 -4.61
C ALA A 212 -6.32 2.51 -5.23
N SER A 213 -5.89 1.42 -4.60
CA SER A 213 -4.84 0.53 -5.10
C SER A 213 -5.37 -0.47 -6.14
N GLY A 214 -6.68 -0.72 -6.12
CA GLY A 214 -7.37 -1.58 -7.08
C GLY A 214 -7.62 -3.01 -6.59
N PRO A 215 -7.90 -3.94 -7.51
CA PRO A 215 -8.20 -5.33 -7.15
C PRO A 215 -6.97 -6.07 -6.60
N PHE A 216 -7.21 -7.07 -5.76
CA PHE A 216 -6.17 -7.86 -5.08
C PHE A 216 -6.20 -9.33 -5.49
N GLY A 217 -5.14 -10.05 -5.12
CA GLY A 217 -5.04 -11.50 -5.38
C GLY A 217 -5.18 -11.84 -6.85
N GLU A 218 -6.01 -12.83 -7.18
CA GLU A 218 -6.25 -13.26 -8.56
C GLU A 218 -6.99 -12.22 -9.41
N ASP A 219 -7.74 -11.32 -8.79
CA ASP A 219 -8.46 -10.26 -9.50
C ASP A 219 -7.52 -9.12 -9.96
N SER A 220 -6.29 -9.07 -9.43
CA SER A 220 -5.29 -8.08 -9.84
C SER A 220 -4.83 -8.30 -11.29
N PRO A 221 -4.62 -7.23 -12.07
CA PRO A 221 -4.35 -7.32 -13.51
C PRO A 221 -3.02 -8.02 -13.81
N GLY A 222 -2.99 -8.75 -14.93
CA GLY A 222 -1.80 -9.42 -15.45
C GLY A 222 -1.51 -10.79 -14.81
N ASP A 223 -0.50 -11.46 -15.34
CA ASP A 223 -0.15 -12.84 -14.95
C ASP A 223 0.86 -12.87 -13.80
N TRP A 224 0.70 -13.84 -12.91
CA TRP A 224 1.69 -14.18 -11.89
C TRP A 224 2.98 -14.71 -12.53
N LYS A 225 4.09 -14.00 -12.31
CA LYS A 225 5.40 -14.28 -12.92
C LYS A 225 6.46 -14.63 -11.89
N LYS A 226 7.57 -15.23 -12.33
CA LYS A 226 8.74 -15.43 -11.48
C LYS A 226 9.45 -14.11 -11.21
N LYS A 227 10.17 -14.04 -10.08
CA LYS A 227 10.93 -12.86 -9.65
C LYS A 227 11.75 -12.23 -10.77
N ASP A 228 12.54 -13.02 -11.49
CA ASP A 228 13.48 -12.46 -12.48
C ASP A 228 12.77 -11.77 -13.65
N ASP A 229 11.59 -12.26 -14.03
CA ASP A 229 10.75 -11.66 -15.06
C ASP A 229 10.17 -10.32 -14.59
N VAL A 230 9.67 -10.26 -13.36
CA VAL A 230 9.14 -9.01 -12.78
C VAL A 230 10.25 -8.00 -12.51
N ILE A 231 11.44 -8.44 -12.08
CA ILE A 231 12.62 -7.57 -11.97
C ILE A 231 13.00 -7.00 -13.35
N ASN A 232 12.88 -7.77 -14.42
CA ASN A 232 13.09 -7.27 -15.78
C ASN A 232 12.05 -6.21 -16.19
N GLU A 233 10.81 -6.35 -15.77
CA GLU A 233 9.77 -5.33 -15.94
C GLU A 233 10.12 -4.06 -15.16
N TYR A 234 10.52 -4.19 -13.89
CA TYR A 234 10.99 -3.07 -13.10
C TYR A 234 12.23 -2.38 -13.69
N ARG A 235 13.12 -3.09 -14.40
CA ARG A 235 14.22 -2.42 -15.13
C ARG A 235 13.69 -1.46 -16.20
N ARG A 236 12.55 -1.75 -16.82
CA ARG A 236 11.88 -0.85 -17.78
C ARG A 236 11.18 0.27 -17.03
N ILE A 237 10.42 -0.05 -15.98
CA ILE A 237 9.72 0.95 -15.14
C ILE A 237 10.73 1.96 -14.56
N PHE A 238 11.89 1.53 -14.06
CA PHE A 238 12.94 2.42 -13.55
C PHE A 238 13.53 3.34 -14.62
N LYS A 239 13.56 2.93 -15.89
CA LYS A 239 13.93 3.85 -16.98
C LYS A 239 12.88 4.93 -17.16
N PHE A 240 11.60 4.58 -17.04
CA PHE A 240 10.51 5.56 -17.03
C PHE A 240 10.59 6.48 -15.80
N TYR A 241 10.85 5.95 -14.60
CA TYR A 241 11.12 6.77 -13.40
C TYR A 241 12.28 7.75 -13.60
N TRP A 242 13.36 7.31 -14.24
CA TRP A 242 14.48 8.18 -14.54
C TRP A 242 14.15 9.28 -15.56
N LEU A 243 13.34 8.96 -16.58
CA LEU A 243 12.97 9.90 -17.64
C LEU A 243 11.87 10.88 -17.25
N PHE A 244 10.89 10.44 -16.45
CA PHE A 244 9.64 11.17 -16.19
C PHE A 244 9.30 11.31 -14.70
N GLY A 245 10.01 10.62 -13.81
CA GLY A 245 9.75 10.67 -12.38
C GLY A 245 10.27 11.94 -11.70
N ASP A 246 10.21 11.93 -10.38
CA ASP A 246 10.42 13.10 -9.51
C ASP A 246 11.77 13.80 -9.66
N TYR A 247 12.78 13.06 -10.10
CA TYR A 247 14.15 13.56 -10.26
C TYR A 247 14.55 13.74 -11.73
N SER A 248 13.60 13.57 -12.65
CA SER A 248 13.86 13.72 -14.08
C SER A 248 14.22 15.17 -14.44
N TYR A 249 15.03 15.36 -15.48
CA TYR A 249 15.29 16.72 -15.98
C TYR A 249 14.01 17.41 -16.47
N LEU A 250 13.05 16.64 -16.99
CA LEU A 250 11.79 17.17 -17.51
C LEU A 250 10.98 17.86 -16.41
N ILE A 251 10.82 17.24 -15.23
CA ILE A 251 10.04 17.83 -14.14
C ILE A 251 10.69 19.07 -13.51
N GLN A 252 12.00 19.27 -13.74
CA GLN A 252 12.74 20.46 -13.28
C GLN A 252 12.50 21.70 -14.15
N THR A 253 11.81 21.56 -15.29
CA THR A 253 11.55 22.67 -16.22
C THR A 253 10.05 22.82 -16.49
N GLU A 254 9.56 24.06 -16.60
CA GLU A 254 8.13 24.30 -16.88
C GLU A 254 7.69 23.68 -18.22
N LYS A 255 8.51 23.80 -19.27
CA LYS A 255 8.24 23.16 -20.57
C LYS A 255 8.20 21.64 -20.49
N GLY A 256 9.03 21.03 -19.64
CA GLY A 256 9.03 19.59 -19.42
C GLY A 256 7.80 19.11 -18.65
N LYS A 257 7.36 19.86 -17.62
CA LYS A 257 6.09 19.60 -16.92
C LYS A 257 4.90 19.70 -17.87
N GLU A 258 4.83 20.74 -18.72
CA GLU A 258 3.79 20.88 -19.73
C GLU A 258 3.78 19.71 -20.73
N PHE A 259 4.96 19.26 -21.15
CA PHE A 259 5.09 18.12 -22.05
C PHE A 259 4.60 16.82 -21.40
N ILE A 260 4.97 16.56 -20.13
CA ILE A 260 4.48 15.41 -19.38
C ILE A 260 2.96 15.47 -19.24
N ALA A 261 2.40 16.61 -18.83
CA ALA A 261 0.96 16.79 -18.68
C ALA A 261 0.20 16.55 -20.02
N GLN A 262 0.76 16.98 -21.16
CA GLN A 262 0.18 16.67 -22.48
C GLN A 262 0.21 15.18 -22.79
N LEU A 263 1.32 14.49 -22.48
CA LEU A 263 1.43 13.05 -22.67
C LEU A 263 0.48 12.27 -21.76
N GLU A 264 0.34 12.67 -20.50
CA GLU A 264 -0.59 12.05 -19.55
C GLU A 264 -2.04 12.22 -19.99
N ARG A 265 -2.42 13.42 -20.48
CA ARG A 265 -3.77 13.65 -21.05
C ARG A 265 -4.04 12.79 -22.27
N PHE A 266 -3.03 12.58 -23.12
CA PHE A 266 -3.15 11.69 -24.28
C PHE A 266 -3.23 10.22 -23.89
N ALA A 267 -2.37 9.79 -22.96
CA ALA A 267 -2.29 8.41 -22.49
C ALA A 267 -3.42 8.03 -21.51
N ARG A 268 -4.13 9.03 -20.96
CA ARG A 268 -5.14 8.89 -19.90
C ARG A 268 -4.63 8.10 -18.70
N ARG A 269 -3.38 8.32 -18.33
CA ARG A 269 -2.70 7.69 -17.19
C ARG A 269 -1.51 8.52 -16.74
N PRO A 270 -1.12 8.47 -15.46
CA PRO A 270 0.07 9.15 -14.99
C PRO A 270 1.32 8.52 -15.59
N LEU A 271 2.32 9.37 -15.87
CA LEU A 271 3.59 8.99 -16.46
C LEU A 271 4.73 9.50 -15.56
N PRO A 272 5.44 8.61 -14.85
CA PRO A 272 5.50 7.16 -15.03
C PRO A 272 4.41 6.38 -14.26
N GLY A 273 3.63 7.04 -13.39
CA GLY A 273 2.71 6.40 -12.45
C GLY A 273 3.43 5.71 -11.30
N TRP A 274 2.69 5.26 -10.28
CA TRP A 274 3.23 4.48 -9.16
C TRP A 274 2.99 3.00 -9.38
N TYR A 275 3.89 2.14 -8.91
CA TYR A 275 3.80 0.70 -9.09
C TYR A 275 3.89 -0.05 -7.78
N ASP A 276 3.01 -1.02 -7.64
CA ASP A 276 2.96 -1.97 -6.56
C ASP A 276 3.57 -3.31 -6.98
N THR A 277 4.28 -3.93 -6.04
CA THR A 277 4.70 -5.31 -6.17
C THR A 277 3.64 -6.14 -5.47
N HIS A 278 2.85 -6.84 -6.26
CA HIS A 278 2.00 -7.90 -5.74
C HIS A 278 2.81 -9.18 -5.63
N ALA A 279 2.61 -9.94 -4.55
CA ALA A 279 3.28 -11.20 -4.30
C ALA A 279 2.24 -12.26 -3.88
N LYS A 280 2.32 -13.46 -4.48
CA LYS A 280 1.53 -14.64 -4.11
C LYS A 280 2.44 -15.64 -3.40
N HIS A 281 2.00 -16.09 -2.22
CA HIS A 281 2.74 -17.04 -1.40
C HIS A 281 2.74 -18.42 -2.06
N SER A 282 3.85 -19.16 -1.95
CA SER A 282 4.00 -20.48 -2.58
C SER A 282 3.02 -21.56 -2.07
N SER A 283 2.34 -21.29 -0.94
CA SER A 283 1.31 -22.16 -0.38
C SER A 283 -0.12 -21.75 -0.74
N ALA A 284 -0.32 -20.62 -1.42
CA ALA A 284 -1.64 -20.21 -1.86
C ALA A 284 -2.16 -21.21 -2.89
N LEU A 285 -3.46 -21.55 -2.82
CA LEU A 285 -4.07 -22.46 -3.78
C LEU A 285 -4.11 -21.81 -5.16
N ASP A 286 -4.02 -22.66 -6.20
CA ASP A 286 -4.18 -22.24 -7.60
C ASP A 286 -5.66 -22.03 -7.95
#